data_AF-M5S8L7-F1
#
_entry.id   AF-M5S8L7-F1
#
_cell.length_a   1.000
_cell.length_b   1.000
_cell.length_c   1.000
_cell.angle_alpha   90.00
_cell.angle_beta   90.00
_cell.angle_gamma   90.00
#
_symmetry.space_group_name_H-M   'P 1'
#
loop_
_entity.id
_entity.type
_entity.pdbx_description
1 polymer ?
#
loop_
_entity_poly.entity_id
_entity_poly.type
_entity_poly.pdbx_seq_one_letter_code
_entity_poly.pdbx_strand_id
1 'polypeptide(L)'
;MIKQSMVTPDKAHSPKRSNRSDMASSQLDLARAYVSAGVSVIPLKTDGTKAPALASWNEYRKRFAADDELRRWFRRPAGIGLVCGVQSNGLEVLDFDEDPVETMLEWAKILPEGLLDRLTIVATGGGGFHVPYRCESVTGNTKIAMAAEGGVLIESRGDGGYVVGVGSATGVHSSGKSYWQTAGEPLPSLPTVSADERKLMWMAAAELDERPDAADEFVRKRRAQLRPLTKPDSDTPWGAFDESADWREILEPAGWTTTNGKHWTRAGKTFGTSAVLGTANNGNEILTVFSTNAGELSVEGTGHRNWGKFAAYAALHHEGDRSAAAKAVLAMGFGRAAR
;
A
#
# COMPACT_ATOMS: atom_id res chain seq x y z
N MET A 1 24.32 -19.04 16.04
CA MET A 1 24.13 -19.78 14.77
C MET A 1 23.75 -18.88 13.59
N ILE A 2 23.09 -17.73 13.80
CA ILE A 2 22.60 -16.85 12.72
C ILE A 2 23.72 -16.13 11.92
N LYS A 3 24.82 -15.70 12.55
CA LYS A 3 25.93 -14.99 11.87
C LYS A 3 26.64 -15.79 10.78
N GLN A 4 26.67 -17.13 10.87
CA GLN A 4 27.38 -17.97 9.89
C GLN A 4 26.49 -18.42 8.72
N SER A 5 25.17 -18.59 8.91
CA SER A 5 24.28 -19.02 7.81
C SER A 5 23.80 -17.87 6.92
N MET A 6 23.87 -16.62 7.40
CA MET A 6 23.44 -15.44 6.63
C MET A 6 24.53 -14.80 5.75
N VAL A 7 25.82 -15.11 6.00
CA VAL A 7 26.95 -14.33 5.44
C VAL A 7 27.87 -15.13 4.52
N THR A 8 27.82 -16.46 4.53
CA THR A 8 28.61 -17.25 3.57
C THR A 8 27.76 -17.61 2.36
N PRO A 9 28.15 -17.22 1.13
CA PRO A 9 27.75 -17.98 -0.03
C PRO A 9 28.40 -19.35 0.17
N ASP A 10 27.64 -20.31 0.67
CA ASP A 10 28.10 -21.69 0.58
C ASP A 10 28.42 -21.93 -0.89
N LYS A 11 29.51 -22.65 -1.17
CA LYS A 11 29.94 -22.97 -2.55
C LYS A 11 28.95 -23.97 -3.18
N ALA A 12 27.67 -23.64 -3.21
CA ALA A 12 26.64 -24.32 -3.94
C ALA A 12 26.80 -23.90 -5.41
N HIS A 13 27.48 -24.78 -6.15
CA HIS A 13 27.36 -24.98 -7.58
C HIS A 13 27.04 -23.70 -8.37
N SER A 14 28.07 -23.08 -8.96
CA SER A 14 27.86 -22.32 -10.21
C SER A 14 26.95 -23.18 -11.09
N PRO A 15 25.71 -22.73 -11.41
CA PRO A 15 24.85 -23.52 -12.26
C PRO A 15 25.64 -23.72 -13.56
N LYS A 16 25.86 -24.99 -13.92
CA LYS A 16 26.32 -25.35 -15.27
C LYS A 16 25.52 -24.47 -16.22
N ARG A 17 26.18 -23.78 -17.16
CA ARG A 17 25.55 -22.94 -18.19
C ARG A 17 24.29 -23.64 -18.68
N SER A 18 23.13 -23.28 -18.12
CA SER A 18 21.86 -23.85 -18.53
C SER A 18 21.52 -23.20 -19.85
N ASN A 19 21.02 -23.99 -20.79
CA ASN A 19 20.71 -23.46 -22.11
C ASN A 19 19.58 -22.42 -21.97
N ARG A 20 19.54 -21.40 -22.84
CA ARG A 20 18.54 -20.31 -22.75
C ARG A 20 17.09 -20.84 -22.78
N SER A 21 16.87 -21.99 -23.42
CA SER A 21 15.59 -22.72 -23.44
C SER A 21 15.21 -23.27 -22.07
N ASP A 22 16.18 -23.80 -21.32
CA ASP A 22 15.94 -24.51 -20.06
C ASP A 22 15.59 -23.53 -18.93
N MET A 23 16.23 -22.36 -18.94
CA MET A 23 15.90 -21.25 -18.04
C MET A 23 14.51 -20.65 -18.30
N ALA A 24 14.11 -20.52 -19.56
CA ALA A 24 12.79 -20.01 -19.92
C ALA A 24 11.68 -20.99 -19.50
N SER A 25 11.90 -22.29 -19.72
CA SER A 25 10.97 -23.34 -19.27
C SER A 25 10.83 -23.35 -17.74
N SER A 26 11.94 -23.23 -17.01
CA SER A 26 11.89 -23.23 -15.53
C SER A 26 11.24 -21.98 -14.95
N GLN A 27 11.39 -20.80 -15.59
CA GLN A 27 10.70 -19.58 -15.17
C GLN A 27 9.19 -19.65 -15.38
N LEU A 28 8.74 -20.22 -16.50
CA LEU A 28 7.32 -20.42 -16.76
C LEU A 28 6.69 -21.34 -15.72
N ASP A 29 7.34 -22.47 -15.43
CA ASP A 29 6.83 -23.43 -14.45
C ASP A 29 6.80 -22.85 -13.03
N LEU A 30 7.81 -22.05 -12.65
CA LEU A 30 7.82 -21.36 -11.37
C LEU A 30 6.73 -20.27 -11.29
N ALA A 31 6.52 -19.48 -12.35
CA ALA A 31 5.45 -18.49 -12.39
C ALA A 31 4.06 -19.12 -12.27
N ARG A 32 3.85 -20.27 -12.93
CA ARG A 32 2.64 -21.09 -12.77
C ARG A 32 2.48 -21.61 -11.35
N ALA A 33 3.58 -22.04 -10.72
CA ALA A 33 3.56 -22.51 -9.35
C ALA A 33 3.16 -21.38 -8.38
N TYR A 34 3.68 -20.16 -8.56
CA TYR A 34 3.23 -19.00 -7.79
C TYR A 34 1.74 -18.70 -7.97
N VAL A 35 1.26 -18.66 -9.21
CA VAL A 35 -0.18 -18.43 -9.48
C VAL A 35 -1.04 -19.53 -8.86
N SER A 36 -0.62 -20.79 -8.97
CA SER A 36 -1.32 -21.93 -8.36
C SER A 36 -1.31 -21.87 -6.83
N ALA A 37 -0.26 -21.32 -6.24
CA ALA A 37 -0.19 -21.05 -4.81
C ALA A 37 -1.06 -19.84 -4.40
N GLY A 38 -1.65 -19.10 -5.34
CA GLY A 38 -2.44 -17.89 -5.09
C GLY A 38 -1.60 -16.63 -4.94
N VAL A 39 -0.46 -16.54 -5.63
CA VAL A 39 0.38 -15.34 -5.73
C VAL A 39 0.28 -14.79 -7.16
N SER A 40 -0.14 -13.54 -7.31
CA SER A 40 -0.21 -12.86 -8.60
C SER A 40 1.19 -12.46 -9.07
N VAL A 41 1.45 -12.69 -10.36
CA VAL A 41 2.77 -12.55 -10.98
C VAL A 41 2.70 -11.64 -12.19
N ILE A 42 3.72 -10.80 -12.35
CA ILE A 42 3.95 -9.95 -13.53
C ILE A 42 5.38 -10.12 -14.04
N PRO A 43 5.64 -9.90 -15.35
CA PRO A 43 6.99 -9.90 -15.87
C PRO A 43 7.69 -8.59 -15.55
N LEU A 44 8.98 -8.66 -15.19
CA LEU A 44 9.83 -7.49 -14.99
C LEU A 44 10.90 -7.41 -16.08
N LYS A 45 11.33 -6.18 -16.37
CA LYS A 45 12.41 -5.89 -17.32
C LYS A 45 13.73 -6.46 -16.82
N THR A 46 14.59 -6.84 -17.76
CA THR A 46 15.95 -7.32 -17.50
C THR A 46 17.00 -6.28 -17.90
N ASP A 47 16.72 -5.01 -17.61
CA ASP A 47 17.55 -3.84 -17.88
C ASP A 47 18.10 -3.21 -16.59
N GLY A 48 18.01 -3.92 -15.47
CA GLY A 48 18.46 -3.51 -14.15
C GLY A 48 17.48 -2.61 -13.38
N THR A 49 16.37 -2.18 -13.99
CA THR A 49 15.44 -1.22 -13.39
C THR A 49 14.43 -1.83 -12.42
N LYS A 50 14.26 -3.16 -12.41
CA LYS A 50 13.19 -3.89 -11.69
C LYS A 50 11.76 -3.45 -12.09
N ALA A 51 11.60 -2.64 -13.14
CA ALA A 51 10.30 -2.14 -13.57
C ALA A 51 9.48 -3.25 -14.28
N PRO A 52 8.14 -3.15 -14.32
CA PRO A 52 7.32 -4.10 -15.04
C PRO A 52 7.62 -4.05 -16.54
N ALA A 53 7.62 -5.21 -17.20
CA ALA A 53 7.74 -5.33 -18.66
C ALA A 53 6.37 -5.18 -19.35
N LEU A 54 5.47 -4.39 -18.76
CA LEU A 54 4.10 -4.15 -19.18
C LEU A 54 3.84 -2.64 -19.19
N ALA A 55 2.94 -2.18 -20.06
CA ALA A 55 2.49 -0.77 -20.05
C ALA A 55 1.73 -0.42 -18.77
N SER A 56 0.97 -1.38 -18.24
CA SER A 56 0.30 -1.29 -16.95
C SER A 56 0.25 -2.68 -16.33
N TRP A 57 0.43 -2.75 -15.01
CA TRP A 57 0.32 -3.98 -14.23
C TRP A 57 -0.87 -3.94 -13.26
N ASN A 58 -1.61 -2.83 -13.21
CA ASN A 58 -2.67 -2.59 -12.24
C ASN A 58 -3.80 -3.62 -12.30
N GLU A 59 -4.04 -4.23 -13.47
CA GLU A 59 -5.03 -5.30 -13.60
C GLU A 59 -4.65 -6.54 -12.79
N TYR A 60 -3.36 -6.84 -12.64
CA TYR A 60 -2.86 -8.00 -11.89
C TYR A 60 -2.92 -7.81 -10.37
N ARG A 61 -3.42 -6.66 -9.90
CA ARG A 61 -3.87 -6.41 -8.53
C ARG A 61 -5.32 -6.87 -8.29
N LYS A 62 -6.03 -7.30 -9.35
CA LYS A 62 -7.46 -7.70 -9.30
C LYS A 62 -7.73 -9.06 -9.93
N ARG A 63 -6.76 -9.62 -10.66
CA ARG A 63 -6.83 -10.94 -11.27
C ARG A 63 -5.45 -11.57 -11.35
N PHE A 64 -5.42 -12.89 -11.49
CA PHE A 64 -4.20 -13.61 -11.88
C PHE A 64 -3.97 -13.52 -13.39
N ALA A 65 -2.71 -13.64 -13.80
CA ALA A 65 -2.36 -13.82 -15.20
C ALA A 65 -2.84 -15.19 -15.70
N ALA A 66 -3.40 -15.23 -16.90
CA ALA A 66 -3.78 -16.46 -17.58
C ALA A 66 -2.55 -17.22 -18.08
N ASP A 67 -2.66 -18.53 -18.32
CA ASP A 67 -1.54 -19.37 -18.78
C ASP A 67 -0.92 -18.85 -20.09
N ASP A 68 -1.74 -18.35 -21.01
CA ASP A 68 -1.26 -17.77 -22.28
C ASP A 68 -0.47 -16.47 -22.09
N GLU A 69 -0.77 -15.69 -21.05
CA GLU A 69 0.01 -14.51 -20.68
C GLU A 69 1.36 -14.96 -20.11
N LEU A 70 1.37 -15.90 -19.17
CA LEU A 70 2.59 -16.45 -18.58
C LEU A 70 3.51 -17.06 -19.65
N ARG A 71 2.97 -17.89 -20.56
CA ARG A 71 3.72 -18.46 -21.69
C ARG A 71 4.37 -17.39 -22.56
N ARG A 72 3.63 -16.30 -22.82
CA ARG A 72 4.11 -15.19 -23.66
C ARG A 72 5.25 -14.44 -22.98
N TRP A 73 5.10 -14.15 -21.70
CA TRP A 73 6.07 -13.39 -20.90
C TRP A 73 7.37 -14.15 -20.70
N PHE A 74 7.28 -15.44 -20.32
CA PHE A 74 8.43 -16.27 -20.00
C PHE A 74 8.94 -17.09 -21.20
N ARG A 75 8.54 -16.74 -22.43
CA ARG A 75 9.14 -17.29 -23.67
C ARG A 75 10.63 -16.94 -23.79
N ARG A 76 11.05 -15.86 -23.13
CA ARG A 76 12.45 -15.43 -22.97
C ARG A 76 12.70 -15.15 -21.49
N PRO A 77 13.96 -15.19 -21.03
CA PRO A 77 14.27 -14.82 -19.66
C PRO A 77 13.73 -13.43 -19.29
N ALA A 78 12.99 -13.36 -18.19
CA ALA A 78 12.41 -12.13 -17.64
C ALA A 78 12.61 -12.09 -16.11
N GLY A 79 12.36 -10.94 -15.47
CA GLY A 79 12.15 -10.94 -14.02
C GLY A 79 10.74 -11.42 -13.67
N ILE A 80 10.58 -12.00 -12.48
CA ILE A 80 9.29 -12.42 -11.92
C ILE A 80 8.95 -11.42 -10.83
N GLY A 81 7.91 -10.61 -11.02
CA GLY A 81 7.38 -9.70 -10.02
C GLY A 81 6.25 -10.38 -9.26
N LEU A 82 6.36 -10.47 -7.94
CA LEU A 82 5.30 -10.98 -7.07
C LEU A 82 4.46 -9.79 -6.60
N VAL A 83 3.23 -9.70 -7.11
CA VAL A 83 2.27 -8.66 -6.70
C VAL A 83 1.88 -8.92 -5.25
N CYS A 84 2.00 -7.92 -4.39
CA CYS A 84 1.68 -8.03 -2.97
C CYS A 84 0.23 -7.60 -2.71
N GLY A 85 -0.26 -7.86 -1.49
CA GLY A 85 -1.58 -7.46 -1.03
C GLY A 85 -2.66 -8.54 -1.18
N VAL A 86 -3.90 -8.07 -1.15
CA VAL A 86 -5.11 -8.90 -1.07
C VAL A 86 -5.23 -9.89 -2.24
N GLN A 87 -4.83 -9.49 -3.44
CA GLN A 87 -4.86 -10.35 -4.63
C GLN A 87 -3.96 -11.58 -4.51
N SER A 88 -2.92 -11.51 -3.69
CA SER A 88 -1.97 -12.60 -3.46
C SER A 88 -2.19 -13.26 -2.10
N ASN A 89 -3.46 -13.34 -1.68
CA ASN A 89 -3.88 -13.91 -0.41
C ASN A 89 -3.19 -13.28 0.80
N GLY A 90 -3.11 -11.93 0.80
CA GLY A 90 -2.51 -11.18 1.90
C GLY A 90 -0.99 -11.27 1.95
N LEU A 91 -0.33 -11.44 0.80
CA LEU A 91 1.13 -11.39 0.70
C LEU A 91 1.63 -10.00 1.11
N GLU A 92 2.50 -9.95 2.12
CA GLU A 92 3.26 -8.77 2.49
C GLU A 92 4.73 -9.17 2.67
N VAL A 93 5.64 -8.25 2.35
CA VAL A 93 7.07 -8.50 2.41
C VAL A 93 7.73 -7.40 3.24
N LEU A 94 8.54 -7.77 4.22
CA LEU A 94 9.51 -6.85 4.82
C LEU A 94 10.79 -6.90 3.98
N ASP A 95 11.19 -5.73 3.48
CA ASP A 95 12.28 -5.48 2.56
C ASP A 95 13.40 -4.77 3.32
N PHE A 96 14.50 -5.48 3.57
CA PHE A 96 15.68 -5.03 4.30
C PHE A 96 16.76 -4.64 3.29
N ASP A 97 17.02 -3.35 3.12
CA ASP A 97 17.87 -2.83 2.03
C ASP A 97 19.18 -2.21 2.54
N GLU A 98 19.11 -1.21 3.42
CA GLU A 98 20.27 -0.53 4.01
C GLU A 98 20.78 -1.27 5.26
N ASP A 99 22.10 -1.41 5.40
CA ASP A 99 22.78 -2.23 6.43
C ASP A 99 22.10 -3.58 6.76
N PRO A 100 21.71 -4.35 5.74
CA PRO A 100 20.66 -5.35 5.86
C PRO A 100 21.01 -6.51 6.79
N VAL A 101 22.31 -6.84 6.94
CA VAL A 101 22.76 -7.90 7.85
C VAL A 101 22.60 -7.47 9.31
N GLU A 102 23.00 -6.25 9.65
CA GLU A 102 22.88 -5.74 11.01
C GLU A 102 21.41 -5.51 11.36
N THR A 103 20.66 -4.85 10.48
CA THR A 103 19.21 -4.62 10.65
C THR A 103 18.44 -5.92 10.84
N MET A 104 18.70 -6.95 10.03
CA MET A 104 18.03 -8.26 10.18
C MET A 104 18.38 -8.94 11.51
N LEU A 105 19.62 -8.81 11.99
CA LEU A 105 20.06 -9.38 13.26
C LEU A 105 19.42 -8.66 14.46
N GLU A 106 19.36 -7.32 14.46
CA GLU A 106 18.71 -6.57 15.53
C GLU A 106 17.20 -6.80 15.53
N TRP A 107 16.57 -6.82 14.36
CA TRP A 107 15.15 -7.13 14.21
C TRP A 107 14.83 -8.52 14.79
N ALA A 108 15.62 -9.53 14.43
CA ALA A 108 15.47 -10.90 14.89
C ALA A 108 15.55 -11.04 16.42
N LYS A 109 16.33 -10.22 17.12
CA LYS A 109 16.46 -10.26 18.59
C LYS A 109 15.20 -9.80 19.32
N ILE A 110 14.39 -8.96 18.67
CA ILE A 110 13.17 -8.37 19.27
C ILE A 110 11.96 -9.29 19.06
N LEU A 111 12.03 -10.21 18.09
CA LEU A 111 10.92 -11.12 17.78
C LEU A 111 10.65 -12.13 18.90
N PRO A 112 9.38 -12.55 19.06
CA PRO A 112 9.04 -13.69 19.91
C PRO A 112 9.81 -14.96 19.54
N GLU A 113 10.07 -15.79 20.54
CA GLU A 113 10.74 -17.08 20.38
C GLU A 113 10.01 -17.96 19.33
N GLY A 114 10.77 -18.58 18.43
CA GLY A 114 10.26 -19.46 17.38
C GLY A 114 9.50 -18.77 16.22
N LEU A 115 9.30 -17.45 16.26
CA LEU A 115 8.67 -16.74 15.13
C LEU A 115 9.60 -16.72 13.91
N LEU A 116 10.87 -16.35 14.10
CA LEU A 116 11.86 -16.26 13.01
C LEU A 116 12.03 -17.59 12.27
N ASP A 117 12.04 -18.71 13.00
CA ASP A 117 12.30 -20.05 12.44
C ASP A 117 11.21 -20.52 11.46
N ARG A 118 10.02 -19.91 11.53
CA ARG A 118 8.93 -20.20 10.60
C ARG A 118 8.92 -19.31 9.36
N LEU A 119 9.76 -18.27 9.31
CA LEU A 119 9.74 -17.29 8.23
C LEU A 119 10.56 -17.76 7.03
N THR A 120 10.13 -17.32 5.86
CA THR A 120 10.92 -17.42 4.62
C THR A 120 11.84 -16.22 4.52
N ILE A 121 13.11 -16.45 4.17
CA ILE A 121 14.09 -15.39 3.92
C ILE A 121 14.63 -15.55 2.50
N VAL A 122 14.65 -14.46 1.74
CA VAL A 122 15.19 -14.41 0.38
C VAL A 122 16.26 -13.33 0.31
N ALA A 123 17.49 -13.69 -0.05
CA ALA A 123 18.54 -12.72 -0.33
C ALA A 123 18.25 -12.04 -1.68
N THR A 124 18.38 -10.71 -1.72
CA THR A 124 18.05 -9.91 -2.89
C THR A 124 19.26 -9.71 -3.80
N GLY A 125 19.01 -9.35 -5.07
CA GLY A 125 20.08 -8.97 -5.98
C GLY A 125 20.90 -7.75 -5.51
N GLY A 126 20.33 -6.91 -4.63
CA GLY A 126 21.00 -5.74 -4.04
C GLY A 126 21.92 -6.08 -2.88
N GLY A 127 21.81 -7.28 -2.30
CA GLY A 127 22.51 -7.67 -1.08
C GLY A 127 21.65 -7.55 0.19
N GLY A 128 20.40 -7.10 0.05
CA GLY A 128 19.39 -7.06 1.11
C GLY A 128 18.66 -8.38 1.32
N PHE A 129 17.57 -8.33 2.09
CA PHE A 129 16.71 -9.47 2.37
C PHE A 129 15.22 -9.14 2.18
N HIS A 130 14.48 -10.03 1.53
CA HIS A 130 13.02 -10.06 1.60
C HIS A 130 12.58 -11.11 2.62
N VAL A 131 11.61 -10.76 3.46
CA VAL A 131 10.90 -11.67 4.37
C VAL A 131 9.42 -11.70 3.97
N PRO A 132 9.03 -12.54 3.00
CA PRO A 132 7.64 -12.65 2.56
C PRO A 132 6.81 -13.51 3.52
N TYR A 133 5.57 -13.08 3.80
CA TYR A 133 4.59 -13.82 4.57
C TYR A 133 3.16 -13.51 4.10
N ARG A 134 2.20 -14.31 4.55
CA ARG A 134 0.77 -14.04 4.42
C ARG A 134 0.18 -13.59 5.73
N CYS A 135 -0.71 -12.60 5.67
CA CYS A 135 -1.53 -12.20 6.80
C CYS A 135 -2.94 -11.81 6.32
N GLU A 136 -3.96 -12.05 7.14
CA GLU A 136 -5.32 -11.57 6.87
C GLU A 136 -5.41 -10.04 6.87
N SER A 137 -4.49 -9.38 7.59
CA SER A 137 -4.36 -7.93 7.67
C SER A 137 -3.10 -7.50 6.94
N VAL A 138 -3.24 -6.80 5.81
CA VAL A 138 -2.13 -6.20 5.07
C VAL A 138 -2.35 -4.70 4.91
N THR A 139 -1.25 -3.94 4.82
CA THR A 139 -1.29 -2.51 4.52
C THR A 139 -0.66 -2.22 3.18
N GLY A 140 -0.65 -0.95 2.76
CA GLY A 140 0.14 -0.53 1.60
C GLY A 140 1.65 -0.46 1.91
N ASN A 141 2.43 -0.02 0.94
CA ASN A 141 3.87 0.14 1.10
C ASN A 141 4.20 1.22 2.15
N THR A 142 5.06 0.89 3.11
CA THR A 142 5.42 1.79 4.21
C THR A 142 6.91 1.69 4.51
N LYS A 143 7.61 2.82 4.56
CA LYS A 143 8.97 2.90 5.12
C LYS A 143 8.86 2.83 6.64
N ILE A 144 9.14 1.66 7.21
CA ILE A 144 8.93 1.37 8.63
C ILE A 144 10.10 1.93 9.44
N ALA A 145 11.33 1.64 9.01
CA ALA A 145 12.55 2.11 9.64
C ALA A 145 13.48 2.78 8.64
N MET A 146 14.10 3.88 9.07
CA MET A 146 15.07 4.63 8.27
C MET A 146 16.30 4.95 9.12
N ALA A 147 17.46 5.00 8.46
CA ALA A 147 18.71 5.44 9.08
C ALA A 147 18.66 6.95 9.40
N ALA A 148 19.41 7.40 10.42
CA ALA A 148 19.41 8.79 10.86
C ALA A 148 19.85 9.77 9.75
N GLU A 149 20.82 9.36 8.93
CA GLU A 149 21.39 10.10 7.81
C GLU A 149 20.55 10.00 6.53
N GLY A 150 19.47 9.21 6.58
CA GLY A 150 18.64 8.85 5.43
C GLY A 150 19.05 7.51 4.82
N GLY A 151 18.10 6.86 4.18
CA GLY A 151 18.21 5.45 3.78
C GLY A 151 17.05 4.65 4.37
N VAL A 152 16.62 3.60 3.69
CA VAL A 152 15.51 2.77 4.16
C VAL A 152 16.09 1.48 4.69
N LEU A 153 16.03 1.31 6.02
CA LEU A 153 16.48 0.10 6.69
C LEU A 153 15.47 -1.03 6.46
N ILE A 154 14.18 -0.74 6.69
CA ILE A 154 13.08 -1.70 6.50
C ILE A 154 11.88 -1.02 5.83
N GLU A 155 11.46 -1.55 4.69
CA GLU A 155 10.21 -1.18 4.02
C GLU A 155 9.23 -2.35 4.01
N SER A 156 7.93 -2.08 4.20
CA SER A 156 6.91 -3.07 3.84
C SER A 156 6.51 -2.91 2.38
N ARG A 157 6.29 -4.04 1.71
CA ARG A 157 5.66 -4.14 0.40
C ARG A 157 4.37 -4.91 0.56
N GLY A 158 3.25 -4.21 0.50
CA GLY A 158 1.91 -4.77 0.73
C GLY A 158 0.96 -4.44 -0.41
N ASP A 159 -0.30 -4.12 -0.13
CA ASP A 159 -1.27 -3.85 -1.18
C ASP A 159 -0.86 -2.64 -2.05
N GLY A 160 -0.96 -2.82 -3.37
CA GLY A 160 -0.46 -1.86 -4.34
C GLY A 160 1.07 -1.89 -4.57
N GLY A 161 1.79 -2.81 -3.95
CA GLY A 161 3.21 -3.08 -4.20
C GLY A 161 3.47 -4.39 -4.96
N TYR A 162 4.71 -4.57 -5.37
CA TYR A 162 5.24 -5.85 -5.82
C TYR A 162 6.73 -5.95 -5.44
N VAL A 163 7.26 -7.17 -5.39
CA VAL A 163 8.70 -7.43 -5.18
C VAL A 163 9.27 -8.29 -6.30
N VAL A 164 10.59 -8.24 -6.48
CA VAL A 164 11.28 -9.21 -7.35
C VAL A 164 11.31 -10.57 -6.64
N GLY A 165 10.83 -11.61 -7.32
CA GLY A 165 10.76 -12.98 -6.81
C GLY A 165 11.99 -13.83 -7.19
N VAL A 166 12.17 -14.93 -6.45
CA VAL A 166 13.14 -15.98 -6.77
C VAL A 166 12.88 -16.56 -8.16
N GLY A 167 13.94 -16.90 -8.88
CA GLY A 167 13.88 -17.38 -10.26
C GLY A 167 13.86 -16.28 -11.32
N SER A 168 13.87 -14.99 -10.92
CA SER A 168 14.07 -13.87 -11.83
C SER A 168 15.40 -13.95 -12.57
N ALA A 169 15.43 -13.53 -13.83
CA ALA A 169 16.66 -13.40 -14.59
C ALA A 169 17.58 -12.37 -13.93
N THR A 170 18.89 -12.63 -13.88
CA THR A 170 19.87 -11.79 -13.18
C THR A 170 19.90 -10.34 -13.66
N GLY A 171 19.57 -10.09 -14.93
CA GLY A 171 19.45 -8.74 -15.48
C GLY A 171 18.31 -7.90 -14.91
N VAL A 172 17.43 -8.45 -14.06
CA VAL A 172 16.37 -7.67 -13.39
C VAL A 172 16.93 -6.58 -12.47
N HIS A 173 18.12 -6.80 -11.90
CA HIS A 173 18.83 -5.86 -11.05
C HIS A 173 20.14 -5.44 -11.71
N SER A 174 20.49 -4.16 -11.56
CA SER A 174 21.76 -3.59 -12.02
C SER A 174 23.02 -4.32 -11.52
N SER A 175 22.95 -5.08 -10.41
CA SER A 175 24.08 -5.84 -9.87
C SER A 175 24.37 -7.12 -10.65
N GLY A 176 23.41 -7.60 -11.45
CA GLY A 176 23.50 -8.91 -12.11
C GLY A 176 23.46 -10.11 -11.16
N LYS A 177 23.12 -9.92 -9.88
CA LYS A 177 23.02 -11.02 -8.89
C LYS A 177 21.61 -11.62 -8.85
N SER A 178 21.53 -12.91 -8.56
CA SER A 178 20.26 -13.63 -8.42
C SER A 178 19.59 -13.36 -7.09
N TYR A 179 18.25 -13.40 -7.10
CA TYR A 179 17.44 -13.54 -5.88
C TYR A 179 17.37 -15.03 -5.52
N TRP A 180 17.66 -15.39 -4.27
CA TRP A 180 17.69 -16.79 -3.83
C TRP A 180 17.18 -16.95 -2.40
N GLN A 181 16.44 -18.03 -2.16
CA GLN A 181 15.88 -18.35 -0.85
C GLN A 181 16.97 -18.90 0.07
N THR A 182 17.13 -18.31 1.25
CA THR A 182 18.15 -18.68 2.24
C THR A 182 17.56 -19.45 3.43
N ALA A 183 16.26 -19.31 3.70
CA ALA A 183 15.58 -19.99 4.80
C ALA A 183 14.07 -20.19 4.53
N GLY A 184 13.45 -21.04 5.35
CA GLY A 184 12.01 -21.35 5.33
C GLY A 184 11.60 -22.45 4.35
N GLU A 185 10.31 -22.74 4.31
CA GLU A 185 9.72 -23.73 3.40
C GLU A 185 9.96 -23.38 1.92
N PRO A 186 10.23 -24.35 1.03
CA PRO A 186 10.49 -24.07 -0.37
C PRO A 186 9.38 -23.24 -1.05
N LEU A 187 9.78 -22.14 -1.68
CA LEU A 187 8.87 -21.34 -2.50
C LEU A 187 8.23 -22.21 -3.62
N PRO A 188 6.96 -21.96 -4.00
CA PRO A 188 6.14 -20.79 -3.67
C PRO A 188 5.33 -20.92 -2.36
N SER A 189 5.59 -21.93 -1.52
CA SER A 189 4.97 -22.00 -0.20
C SER A 189 5.41 -20.83 0.65
N LEU A 190 4.46 -20.15 1.31
CA LEU A 190 4.73 -18.97 2.13
C LEU A 190 4.13 -19.15 3.52
N PRO A 191 4.84 -18.72 4.58
CA PRO A 191 4.32 -18.80 5.93
C PRO A 191 3.11 -17.89 6.09
N THR A 192 2.11 -18.36 6.83
CA THR A 192 1.00 -17.52 7.29
C THR A 192 1.28 -17.10 8.73
N VAL A 193 1.23 -15.79 8.97
CA VAL A 193 1.35 -15.20 10.30
C VAL A 193 0.01 -14.59 10.71
N SER A 194 -0.31 -14.69 11.99
CA SER A 194 -1.48 -14.03 12.59
C SER A 194 -1.34 -12.51 12.57
N ALA A 195 -2.45 -11.79 12.76
CA ALA A 195 -2.44 -10.33 12.85
C ALA A 195 -1.57 -9.82 14.02
N ASP A 196 -1.53 -10.56 15.15
CA ASP A 196 -0.71 -10.22 16.30
C ASP A 196 0.79 -10.47 16.03
N GLU A 197 1.15 -11.58 15.40
CA GLU A 197 2.54 -11.83 14.98
C GLU A 197 3.02 -10.79 13.97
N ARG A 198 2.19 -10.44 12.99
CA ARG A 198 2.48 -9.34 12.06
C ARG A 198 2.70 -8.04 12.81
N LYS A 199 1.84 -7.70 13.78
CA LYS A 199 1.98 -6.50 14.61
C LYS A 199 3.32 -6.50 15.35
N LEU A 200 3.71 -7.64 15.94
CA LEU A 200 4.99 -7.77 16.63
C LEU A 200 6.19 -7.62 15.68
N MET A 201 6.13 -8.21 14.49
CA MET A 201 7.15 -8.02 13.44
C MET A 201 7.30 -6.55 13.02
N TRP A 202 6.18 -5.85 12.87
CA TRP A 202 6.16 -4.42 12.53
C TRP A 202 6.64 -3.54 13.67
N MET A 203 6.28 -3.84 14.92
CA MET A 203 6.80 -3.14 16.09
C MET A 203 8.31 -3.33 16.20
N ALA A 204 8.80 -4.57 16.07
CA ALA A 204 10.23 -4.86 16.07
C ALA A 204 10.98 -4.11 14.95
N ALA A 205 10.38 -3.97 13.77
CA ALA A 205 10.96 -3.18 12.69
C ALA A 205 10.97 -1.68 13.02
N ALA A 206 9.88 -1.15 13.59
CA ALA A 206 9.78 0.27 13.94
C ALA A 206 10.72 0.70 15.08
N GLU A 207 11.09 -0.23 15.98
CA GLU A 207 12.11 0.01 17.03
C GLU A 207 13.50 0.30 16.45
N LEU A 208 13.76 -0.07 15.18
CA LEU A 208 15.02 0.19 14.49
C LEU A 208 15.00 1.49 13.68
N ASP A 209 13.97 2.32 13.82
CA ASP A 209 13.90 3.61 13.15
C ASP A 209 14.78 4.65 13.88
N GLU A 210 15.78 5.17 13.17
CA GLU A 210 16.80 6.06 13.74
C GLU A 210 16.52 7.53 13.45
N ARG A 211 15.42 7.85 12.75
CA ARG A 211 15.05 9.24 12.47
C ARG A 211 14.85 10.00 13.78
N PRO A 212 15.53 11.15 13.97
CA PRO A 212 15.23 12.02 15.09
C PRO A 212 13.77 12.44 14.99
N ASP A 213 13.04 12.34 16.10
CA ASP A 213 11.64 12.72 16.22
C ASP A 213 10.64 11.86 15.43
N ALA A 214 10.95 10.62 15.04
CA ALA A 214 10.00 9.74 14.32
C ALA A 214 8.63 9.62 15.03
N ALA A 215 8.66 9.45 16.36
CA ALA A 215 7.46 9.40 17.19
C ALA A 215 6.72 10.74 17.22
N ASP A 216 7.44 11.85 17.33
CA ASP A 216 6.86 13.20 17.35
C ASP A 216 6.30 13.60 15.97
N GLU A 217 6.95 13.20 14.89
CA GLU A 217 6.44 13.37 13.52
C GLU A 217 5.20 12.52 13.29
N PHE A 218 5.20 11.25 13.75
CA PHE A 218 4.03 10.38 13.70
C PHE A 218 2.88 11.00 14.50
N VAL A 219 3.13 11.44 15.73
CA VAL A 219 2.15 12.10 16.58
C VAL A 219 1.68 13.40 15.95
N ARG A 220 2.55 14.19 15.33
CA ARG A 220 2.19 15.43 14.61
C ARG A 220 1.30 15.13 13.40
N LYS A 221 1.67 14.17 12.56
CA LYS A 221 0.87 13.73 11.40
C LYS A 221 -0.46 13.15 11.86
N ARG A 222 -0.45 12.31 12.89
CA ARG A 222 -1.65 11.72 13.46
C ARG A 222 -2.53 12.76 14.14
N ARG A 223 -1.98 13.77 14.83
CA ARG A 223 -2.72 14.94 15.33
C ARG A 223 -3.19 15.86 14.22
N ALA A 224 -2.53 15.92 13.07
CA ALA A 224 -3.01 16.68 11.91
C ALA A 224 -4.16 15.94 11.19
N GLN A 225 -4.12 14.61 11.15
CA GLN A 225 -5.17 13.75 10.60
C GLN A 225 -6.37 13.57 11.54
N LEU A 226 -6.09 13.36 12.83
CA LEU A 226 -7.05 13.27 13.93
C LEU A 226 -7.33 14.63 14.54
N ARG A 227 -6.80 15.72 13.97
CA ARG A 227 -7.23 17.05 14.36
C ARG A 227 -8.74 16.96 14.25
N PRO A 228 -9.49 17.18 15.34
CA PRO A 228 -10.90 17.41 15.18
C PRO A 228 -11.03 18.43 14.06
N LEU A 229 -12.12 18.40 13.30
CA LEU A 229 -12.64 19.66 12.76
C LEU A 229 -12.90 20.52 14.01
N THR A 230 -11.84 21.10 14.58
CA THR A 230 -11.85 21.92 15.78
C THR A 230 -12.71 23.08 15.38
N LYS A 231 -13.71 23.36 16.24
CA LYS A 231 -14.70 24.44 16.20
C LYS A 231 -14.63 25.29 14.93
N PRO A 232 -15.73 25.43 14.16
CA PRO A 232 -15.73 26.30 12.98
C PRO A 232 -15.02 27.59 13.35
N ASP A 233 -13.88 27.82 12.70
CA ASP A 233 -13.23 29.11 12.77
C ASP A 233 -14.13 29.99 11.91
N SER A 234 -15.26 30.44 12.49
CA SER A 234 -16.27 31.25 11.83
C SER A 234 -15.67 32.57 11.30
N ASP A 235 -14.47 32.92 11.78
CA ASP A 235 -13.69 34.04 11.27
C ASP A 235 -13.07 33.75 9.90
N THR A 236 -13.00 32.48 9.49
CA THR A 236 -12.56 32.06 8.15
C THR A 236 -13.75 31.80 7.22
N PRO A 237 -13.62 32.04 5.91
CA PRO A 237 -14.69 31.79 4.94
C PRO A 237 -15.18 30.34 4.92
N TRP A 238 -14.27 29.37 5.05
CA TRP A 238 -14.63 27.96 5.08
C TRP A 238 -15.29 27.52 6.39
N GLY A 239 -14.91 28.11 7.53
CA GLY A 239 -15.55 27.82 8.82
C GLY A 239 -16.97 28.36 8.89
N ALA A 240 -17.19 29.60 8.43
CA ALA A 240 -18.51 30.19 8.30
C ALA A 240 -19.40 29.39 7.34
N PHE A 241 -18.83 28.90 6.23
CA PHE A 241 -19.52 28.01 5.29
C PHE A 241 -19.89 26.66 5.93
N ASP A 242 -18.97 26.04 6.68
CA ASP A 242 -19.24 24.79 7.41
C ASP A 242 -20.36 24.94 8.45
N GLU A 243 -20.46 26.10 9.09
CA GLU A 243 -21.48 26.39 10.09
C GLU A 243 -22.87 26.60 9.45
N SER A 244 -22.95 27.42 8.41
CA SER A 244 -24.22 28.02 7.98
C SER A 244 -24.76 27.59 6.62
N ALA A 245 -23.95 26.98 5.73
CA ALA A 245 -24.41 26.56 4.40
C ALA A 245 -25.47 25.45 4.48
N ASP A 246 -26.38 25.37 3.51
CA ASP A 246 -27.32 24.25 3.39
C ASP A 246 -26.68 23.10 2.60
N TRP A 247 -26.79 21.86 3.10
CA TRP A 247 -26.35 20.67 2.36
C TRP A 247 -27.01 20.52 1.00
N ARG A 248 -28.24 21.02 0.81
CA ARG A 248 -28.91 21.02 -0.49
C ARG A 248 -28.17 21.85 -1.54
N GLU A 249 -27.70 23.03 -1.15
CA GLU A 249 -26.95 23.93 -2.03
C GLU A 249 -25.61 23.32 -2.47
N ILE A 250 -25.09 22.36 -1.71
CA ILE A 250 -23.83 21.67 -2.00
C ILE A 250 -24.08 20.42 -2.86
N LEU A 251 -25.09 19.63 -2.53
CA LEU A 251 -25.28 18.28 -3.08
C LEU A 251 -26.16 18.26 -4.34
N GLU A 252 -27.22 19.05 -4.39
CA GLU A 252 -28.17 19.03 -5.52
C GLU A 252 -27.53 19.49 -6.85
N PRO A 253 -26.68 20.53 -6.90
CA PRO A 253 -26.02 20.90 -8.15
C PRO A 253 -25.04 19.83 -8.66
N ALA A 254 -24.57 18.94 -7.77
CA ALA A 254 -23.76 17.77 -8.12
C ALA A 254 -24.61 16.52 -8.45
N GLY A 255 -25.92 16.67 -8.61
CA GLY A 255 -26.83 15.60 -9.03
C GLY A 255 -27.27 14.64 -7.92
N TRP A 256 -27.03 14.98 -6.65
CA TRP A 256 -27.57 14.22 -5.53
C TRP A 256 -29.02 14.61 -5.26
N THR A 257 -29.82 13.66 -4.79
CA THR A 257 -31.25 13.87 -4.51
C THR A 257 -31.64 13.35 -3.14
N THR A 258 -32.65 13.97 -2.53
CA THR A 258 -33.22 13.54 -1.25
C THR A 258 -34.72 13.80 -1.22
N THR A 259 -35.47 12.99 -0.48
CA THR A 259 -36.91 13.20 -0.23
C THR A 259 -37.20 13.77 1.17
N ASN A 260 -36.24 13.69 2.09
CA ASN A 260 -36.44 14.04 3.49
C ASN A 260 -35.31 14.91 4.07
N GLY A 261 -34.36 15.35 3.24
CA GLY A 261 -33.21 16.15 3.68
C GLY A 261 -32.13 15.36 4.43
N LYS A 262 -32.45 14.16 4.96
CA LYS A 262 -31.53 13.36 5.79
C LYS A 262 -30.84 12.24 5.01
N HIS A 263 -31.56 11.59 4.10
CA HIS A 263 -31.08 10.44 3.33
C HIS A 263 -30.87 10.85 1.89
N TRP A 264 -29.66 10.68 1.39
CA TRP A 264 -29.21 11.21 0.11
C TRP A 264 -28.88 10.08 -0.87
N THR A 265 -29.37 10.23 -2.10
CA THR A 265 -29.13 9.35 -3.23
C THR A 265 -28.16 10.03 -4.18
N ARG A 266 -27.06 9.34 -4.50
CA ARG A 266 -26.02 9.86 -5.40
C ARG A 266 -26.49 10.01 -6.84
N ALA A 267 -25.80 10.85 -7.60
CA ALA A 267 -26.00 10.96 -9.04
C ALA A 267 -25.93 9.61 -9.76
N GLY A 268 -26.83 9.40 -10.72
CA GLY A 268 -26.92 8.17 -11.52
C GLY A 268 -27.55 6.96 -10.80
N LYS A 269 -28.07 7.13 -9.59
CA LYS A 269 -28.83 6.09 -8.86
C LYS A 269 -30.29 6.52 -8.75
N THR A 270 -31.23 5.65 -9.14
CA THR A 270 -32.67 5.97 -9.21
C THR A 270 -33.41 5.78 -7.89
N PHE A 271 -32.92 4.91 -7.00
CA PHE A 271 -33.55 4.64 -5.70
C PHE A 271 -32.52 4.21 -4.64
N GLY A 272 -32.80 4.54 -3.37
CA GLY A 272 -32.09 4.04 -2.19
C GLY A 272 -30.92 4.91 -1.74
N THR A 273 -30.64 4.89 -0.45
CA THR A 273 -29.67 5.79 0.18
C THR A 273 -28.21 5.46 -0.19
N SER A 274 -27.39 6.48 -0.36
CA SER A 274 -25.94 6.43 -0.58
C SER A 274 -25.14 7.25 0.44
N ALA A 275 -25.80 8.21 1.10
CA ALA A 275 -25.26 8.98 2.21
C ALA A 275 -26.36 9.41 3.19
N VAL A 276 -26.00 9.66 4.45
CA VAL A 276 -26.92 10.14 5.50
C VAL A 276 -26.32 11.36 6.19
N LEU A 277 -27.15 12.38 6.43
CA LEU A 277 -26.80 13.50 7.31
C LEU A 277 -26.94 13.10 8.77
N GLY A 278 -25.91 13.44 9.55
CA GLY A 278 -25.85 13.25 10.97
C GLY A 278 -25.15 14.43 11.65
N THR A 279 -24.99 14.34 12.96
CA THR A 279 -24.32 15.36 13.76
C THR A 279 -23.05 14.75 14.34
N ALA A 280 -21.91 15.40 14.10
CA ALA A 280 -20.64 15.02 14.70
C ALA A 280 -20.61 15.41 16.18
N ASN A 281 -19.66 14.84 16.94
CA ASN A 281 -19.52 15.09 18.39
C ASN A 281 -19.28 16.57 18.75
N ASN A 282 -18.85 17.39 17.79
CA ASN A 282 -18.64 18.84 17.96
C ASN A 282 -19.90 19.67 17.66
N GLY A 283 -21.04 19.04 17.34
CA GLY A 283 -22.31 19.71 17.02
C GLY A 283 -22.51 20.04 15.54
N ASN A 284 -21.49 19.88 14.69
CA ASN A 284 -21.61 20.21 13.27
C ASN A 284 -22.36 19.10 12.51
N GLU A 285 -23.13 19.51 11.52
CA GLU A 285 -23.77 18.60 10.58
C GLU A 285 -22.74 18.01 9.62
N ILE A 286 -22.75 16.69 9.46
CA ILE A 286 -21.83 15.95 8.60
C ILE A 286 -22.60 15.06 7.64
N LEU A 287 -22.03 14.85 6.45
CA LEU A 287 -22.50 13.86 5.49
C LEU A 287 -21.67 12.58 5.61
N THR A 288 -22.30 11.50 6.02
CA THR A 288 -21.68 10.16 6.05
C THR A 288 -22.03 9.42 4.76
N VAL A 289 -21.04 9.25 3.89
CA VAL A 289 -21.16 8.54 2.61
C VAL A 289 -20.68 7.10 2.79
N PHE A 290 -21.42 6.14 2.26
CA PHE A 290 -21.10 4.70 2.36
C PHE A 290 -21.08 4.01 0.98
N SER A 291 -21.18 4.79 -0.09
CA SER A 291 -21.21 4.28 -1.47
C SER A 291 -19.83 4.40 -2.12
N THR A 292 -19.34 3.31 -2.68
CA THR A 292 -18.08 3.25 -3.47
C THR A 292 -18.19 3.91 -4.85
N ASN A 293 -19.41 4.22 -5.30
CA ASN A 293 -19.69 4.82 -6.61
C ASN A 293 -20.21 6.27 -6.50
N ALA A 294 -19.82 7.02 -5.47
CA ALA A 294 -20.30 8.37 -5.17
C ALA A 294 -19.42 9.49 -5.77
N GLY A 295 -18.71 9.22 -6.88
CA GLY A 295 -17.81 10.18 -7.52
C GLY A 295 -16.69 10.62 -6.57
N GLU A 296 -16.45 11.93 -6.49
CA GLU A 296 -15.45 12.53 -5.58
C GLU A 296 -15.71 12.25 -4.10
N LEU A 297 -16.95 11.91 -3.74
CA LEU A 297 -17.31 11.57 -2.35
C LEU A 297 -17.22 10.07 -2.04
N SER A 298 -16.73 9.26 -2.97
CA SER A 298 -16.67 7.80 -2.82
C SER A 298 -15.87 7.36 -1.60
N VAL A 299 -16.31 6.24 -1.01
CA VAL A 299 -15.53 5.52 -0.01
C VAL A 299 -14.49 4.64 -0.70
N GLU A 300 -13.28 4.60 -0.13
CA GLU A 300 -12.26 3.63 -0.51
C GLU A 300 -12.43 2.36 0.33
N GLY A 301 -12.56 1.20 -0.33
CA GLY A 301 -12.73 -0.08 0.36
C GLY A 301 -14.11 -0.29 0.99
N THR A 302 -14.15 -0.98 2.13
CA THR A 302 -15.38 -1.28 2.89
C THR A 302 -15.50 -0.32 4.08
N GLY A 303 -16.59 0.43 4.16
CA GLY A 303 -16.81 1.37 5.27
C GLY A 303 -17.62 2.61 4.88
N HIS A 304 -17.35 3.70 5.59
CA HIS A 304 -17.98 5.00 5.38
C HIS A 304 -16.94 6.13 5.45
N ARG A 305 -17.25 7.28 4.84
CA ARG A 305 -16.44 8.50 4.90
C ARG A 305 -17.33 9.66 5.33
N ASN A 306 -16.84 10.44 6.29
CA ASN A 306 -17.53 11.63 6.77
C ASN A 306 -17.00 12.88 6.08
N TRP A 307 -17.91 13.77 5.72
CA TRP A 307 -17.61 15.04 5.06
C TRP A 307 -18.22 16.21 5.83
N GLY A 308 -17.43 17.27 6.02
CA GLY A 308 -17.95 18.61 6.32
C GLY A 308 -18.42 19.31 5.05
N LYS A 309 -19.24 20.35 5.19
CA LYS A 309 -19.86 21.08 4.06
C LYS A 309 -18.82 21.69 3.13
N PHE A 310 -17.82 22.40 3.65
CA PHE A 310 -16.76 23.00 2.84
C PHE A 310 -15.91 21.95 2.13
N ALA A 311 -15.59 20.85 2.81
CA ALA A 311 -14.81 19.76 2.22
C ALA A 311 -15.57 19.09 1.07
N ALA A 312 -16.89 18.84 1.24
CA ALA A 312 -17.74 18.31 0.18
C ALA A 312 -17.90 19.31 -0.97
N TYR A 313 -18.08 20.59 -0.66
CA TYR A 313 -18.20 21.65 -1.65
C TYR A 313 -16.94 21.78 -2.51
N ALA A 314 -15.75 21.76 -1.89
CA ALA A 314 -14.49 21.80 -2.62
C ALA A 314 -14.31 20.56 -3.52
N ALA A 315 -14.65 19.37 -3.02
CA ALA A 315 -14.55 18.13 -3.80
C ALA A 315 -15.51 18.14 -5.01
N LEU A 316 -16.76 18.55 -4.82
CA LEU A 316 -17.79 18.48 -5.85
C LEU A 316 -17.72 19.61 -6.89
N HIS A 317 -17.36 20.82 -6.47
CA HIS A 317 -17.49 22.03 -7.31
C HIS A 317 -16.16 22.66 -7.73
N HIS A 318 -15.04 22.20 -7.15
CA HIS A 318 -13.70 22.76 -7.40
C HIS A 318 -12.64 21.68 -7.60
N GLU A 319 -13.01 20.45 -7.95
CA GLU A 319 -12.08 19.32 -8.20
C GLU A 319 -11.12 19.06 -7.02
N GLY A 320 -11.56 19.36 -5.79
CA GLY A 320 -10.75 19.27 -4.58
C GLY A 320 -9.78 20.45 -4.35
N ASP A 321 -9.73 21.44 -5.25
CA ASP A 321 -8.96 22.68 -5.04
C ASP A 321 -9.60 23.53 -3.92
N ARG A 322 -9.05 23.36 -2.72
CA ARG A 322 -9.49 24.08 -1.52
C ARG A 322 -9.24 25.59 -1.62
N SER A 323 -8.25 26.04 -2.40
CA SER A 323 -7.94 27.47 -2.53
C SER A 323 -8.95 28.15 -3.45
N ALA A 324 -9.31 27.51 -4.56
CA ALA A 324 -10.38 27.97 -5.44
C ALA A 324 -11.74 27.98 -4.71
N ALA A 325 -12.05 26.90 -3.99
CA ALA A 325 -13.26 26.81 -3.18
C ALA A 325 -13.34 27.90 -2.10
N ALA A 326 -12.23 28.17 -1.40
CA ALA A 326 -12.17 29.22 -0.39
C ALA A 326 -12.47 30.62 -0.96
N LYS A 327 -11.95 30.92 -2.16
CA LYS A 327 -12.26 32.18 -2.87
C LYS A 327 -13.73 32.26 -3.26
N ALA A 328 -14.32 31.15 -3.72
CA ALA A 328 -15.71 31.09 -4.11
C ALA A 328 -16.66 31.29 -2.92
N VAL A 329 -16.42 30.62 -1.78
CA VAL A 329 -17.27 30.80 -0.58
C VAL A 329 -17.12 32.19 0.03
N LEU A 330 -15.93 32.80 -0.03
CA LEU A 330 -15.75 34.19 0.35
C LEU A 330 -16.56 35.14 -0.55
N ALA A 331 -16.57 34.90 -1.87
CA ALA A 331 -17.38 35.67 -2.82
C ALA A 331 -18.89 35.48 -2.61
N MET A 332 -19.31 34.33 -2.07
CA MET A 332 -20.69 34.07 -1.64
C MET A 332 -21.07 34.76 -0.31
N GLY A 333 -20.11 35.44 0.34
CA GLY A 333 -20.34 36.22 1.57
C GLY A 333 -20.07 35.46 2.87
N PHE A 334 -19.46 34.28 2.82
CA PHE A 334 -19.06 33.55 4.02
C PHE A 334 -17.71 34.06 4.55
N GLY A 335 -17.67 34.46 5.83
CA GLY A 335 -16.49 35.03 6.50
C GLY A 335 -16.35 36.56 6.30
N ARG A 336 -15.41 37.19 7.02
CA ARG A 336 -15.03 38.60 6.76
C ARG A 336 -13.96 38.64 5.68
N ALA A 337 -14.12 39.51 4.68
CA ALA A 337 -13.00 39.89 3.82
C ALA A 337 -11.88 40.43 4.72
N ALA A 338 -10.73 39.76 4.75
CA ALA A 338 -9.56 40.26 5.46
C ALA A 338 -9.28 41.69 4.96
N ARG A 339 -9.29 42.65 5.87
CA ARG A 339 -8.73 43.99 5.62
C ARG A 339 -7.22 43.92 5.68
#